data_AF-A0A0M0J6B5-F1
#
_entry.id   AF-A0A0M0J6B5-F1
#
_cell.length_a   1.000
_cell.length_b   1.000
_cell.length_c   1.000
_cell.angle_alpha   90.00
_cell.angle_beta   90.00
_cell.angle_gamma   90.00
#
_symmetry.space_group_name_H-M   'P 1'
#
loop_
_entity.id
_entity.type
_entity.pdbx_description
1 polymer ?
#
loop_
_entity_poly.entity_id
_entity_poly.type
_entity_poly.pdbx_seq_one_letter_code
_entity_poly.pdbx_strand_id
1 'polypeptide(L)'
;MCERGTEVALFDYACGAEAVLGYCSWILYDKNCERNYAGCVDRFTARFGSRVIGLHGFGAVDAFLEAHAEIRHLYQIKCNNDGLVSKLPHVRNYVHAVFDAGDPYGDVYAKISPCVPGTGPVVPHIVPRQQADGPDLRDELGIPADATVFGRYGGYESFDIEAAREAVLMLAREQVQAAEPATRPIFFIFMNTPPLAEPLAHIIHLERSSDPVRKSAFIRTCDAMLHARSCGETFGLAVAEFSAHNRPVLTSKAKQASVTDSISKARTFRIVSHVSKKQFRVKQL
;
A
#
# COMPACT_ATOMS: atom_id res chain seq x y z
N MET A 1 9.24 10.14 5.38
CA MET A 1 9.41 8.67 5.35
C MET A 1 8.39 8.04 6.30
N CYS A 2 7.25 7.58 5.79
CA CYS A 2 6.13 7.06 6.57
C CYS A 2 5.62 5.70 6.05
N GLU A 3 4.56 5.16 6.65
CA GLU A 3 3.97 3.87 6.29
C GLU A 3 3.04 3.90 5.06
N ARG A 4 2.93 5.05 4.39
CA ARG A 4 2.06 5.23 3.23
C ARG A 4 2.62 4.50 2.01
N GLY A 5 1.72 4.20 1.07
CA GLY A 5 2.04 3.39 -0.11
C GLY A 5 3.17 3.97 -0.97
N THR A 6 3.30 5.29 -1.07
CA THR A 6 4.38 5.95 -1.81
C THR A 6 5.77 5.62 -1.27
N GLU A 7 5.93 5.55 0.05
CA GLU A 7 7.20 5.19 0.68
C GLU A 7 7.48 3.69 0.62
N VAL A 8 6.44 2.85 0.72
CA VAL A 8 6.58 1.41 0.46
C VAL A 8 7.06 1.17 -0.98
N ALA A 9 6.43 1.84 -1.96
CA ALA A 9 6.87 1.79 -3.35
C ALA A 9 8.31 2.27 -3.51
N LEU A 10 8.71 3.39 -2.89
CA LEU A 10 10.07 3.90 -2.96
C LEU A 10 11.09 2.85 -2.45
N PHE A 11 10.78 2.18 -1.34
CA PHE A 11 11.59 1.08 -0.82
C PHE A 11 11.75 -0.05 -1.84
N ASP A 12 10.65 -0.47 -2.46
CA ASP A 12 10.65 -1.57 -3.43
C ASP A 12 11.38 -1.19 -4.72
N TYR A 13 11.25 0.07 -5.18
CA TYR A 13 12.02 0.60 -6.31
C TYR A 13 13.51 0.65 -6.03
N ALA A 14 13.92 1.10 -4.84
CA ALA A 14 15.33 1.08 -4.43
C ALA A 14 15.87 -0.36 -4.39
N CYS A 15 15.14 -1.29 -3.78
CA CYS A 15 15.54 -2.71 -3.76
C CYS A 15 15.63 -3.31 -5.16
N GLY A 16 14.65 -3.03 -6.03
CA GLY A 16 14.63 -3.50 -7.41
C GLY A 16 15.75 -2.91 -8.26
N ALA A 17 16.07 -1.62 -8.06
CA ALA A 17 17.19 -0.98 -8.76
C ALA A 17 18.53 -1.64 -8.43
N GLU A 18 18.78 -2.00 -7.16
CA GLU A 18 19.99 -2.75 -6.80
C GLU A 18 19.97 -4.17 -7.36
N ALA A 19 18.86 -4.90 -7.16
CA ALA A 19 18.78 -6.32 -7.49
C ALA A 19 18.73 -6.60 -9.00
N VAL A 20 18.11 -5.73 -9.79
CA VAL A 20 17.85 -5.95 -11.22
C VAL A 20 18.80 -5.14 -12.09
N LEU A 21 19.10 -3.89 -11.72
CA LEU A 21 19.92 -2.98 -12.54
C LEU A 21 21.36 -2.87 -12.04
N GLY A 22 21.67 -3.43 -10.87
CA GLY A 22 23.01 -3.32 -10.27
C GLY A 22 23.36 -1.92 -9.79
N TYR A 23 22.37 -1.04 -9.60
CA TYR A 23 22.60 0.30 -9.06
C TYR A 23 22.88 0.28 -7.57
N CYS A 24 23.48 1.36 -7.07
CA CYS A 24 23.65 1.61 -5.64
C CYS A 24 22.61 2.65 -5.21
N SER A 25 21.61 2.25 -4.42
CA SER A 25 20.53 3.15 -4.00
C SER A 25 20.91 3.97 -2.77
N TRP A 26 20.72 5.28 -2.86
CA TRP A 26 20.77 6.22 -1.75
C TRP A 26 19.36 6.73 -1.44
N ILE A 27 19.04 6.86 -0.16
CA ILE A 27 17.69 7.19 0.30
C ILE A 27 17.76 8.54 0.98
N LEU A 28 17.26 9.58 0.30
CA LEU A 28 17.20 10.93 0.83
C LEU A 28 15.79 11.18 1.39
N TYR A 29 15.68 11.73 2.59
CA TYR A 29 14.40 12.13 3.16
C TYR A 29 14.53 13.43 3.95
N ASP A 30 13.42 14.18 4.03
CA ASP A 30 13.37 15.35 4.92
C ASP A 30 13.26 14.88 6.37
N LYS A 31 14.31 15.10 7.16
CA LYS A 31 14.36 14.67 8.56
C LYS A 31 13.45 15.49 9.49
N ASN A 32 13.06 16.69 9.06
CA ASN A 32 12.18 17.57 9.82
C ASN A 32 10.69 17.28 9.56
N CYS A 33 10.36 16.35 8.64
CA CYS A 33 8.98 16.03 8.34
C CYS A 33 8.30 15.33 9.52
N GLU A 34 7.27 15.94 10.10
CA GLU A 34 6.49 15.39 11.22
C GLU A 34 5.82 14.04 10.91
N ARG A 35 5.62 13.74 9.62
CA ARG A 35 5.08 12.46 9.17
C ARG A 35 6.12 11.33 9.23
N ASN A 36 7.38 11.63 9.54
CA ASN A 36 8.39 10.59 9.68
C ASN A 36 7.98 9.60 10.77
N TYR A 37 7.97 8.32 10.39
CA TYR A 37 7.72 7.23 11.31
C TYR A 37 9.03 6.47 11.55
N ALA A 38 9.47 6.39 12.80
CA ALA A 38 10.72 5.76 13.18
C ALA A 38 10.84 4.34 12.61
N GLY A 39 9.79 3.51 12.73
CA GLY A 39 9.80 2.15 12.18
C GLY A 39 10.01 2.08 10.66
N CYS A 40 9.65 3.11 9.90
CA CYS A 40 10.00 3.19 8.47
C CYS A 40 11.47 3.58 8.28
N VAL A 41 11.97 4.57 9.02
CA VAL A 41 13.40 4.95 8.98
C VAL A 41 14.29 3.77 9.35
N ASP A 42 13.93 3.02 10.39
CA ASP A 42 14.64 1.82 10.83
C ASP A 42 14.62 0.75 9.74
N ARG A 43 13.48 0.52 9.09
CA ARG A 43 13.38 -0.43 7.96
C ARG A 43 14.29 -0.05 6.80
N PHE A 44 14.30 1.22 6.39
CA PHE A 44 15.18 1.68 5.32
C PHE A 44 16.65 1.57 5.75
N THR A 45 16.97 1.94 6.99
CA THR A 45 18.34 1.87 7.54
C THR A 45 18.83 0.42 7.60
N ALA A 46 17.97 -0.52 8.00
CA ALA A 46 18.29 -1.94 8.04
C ALA A 46 18.64 -2.50 6.65
N ARG A 47 18.03 -1.98 5.57
CA ARG A 47 18.28 -2.46 4.19
C ARG A 47 19.41 -1.70 3.47
N PHE A 48 19.54 -0.39 3.69
CA PHE A 48 20.44 0.48 2.92
C PHE A 48 21.63 1.00 3.75
N GLY A 49 21.63 0.80 5.07
CA GLY A 49 22.71 1.16 5.98
C GLY A 49 22.92 2.67 6.07
N SER A 50 24.17 3.09 6.01
CA SER A 50 24.60 4.51 6.05
C SER A 50 24.13 5.34 4.84
N ARG A 51 23.50 4.73 3.84
CA ARG A 51 22.99 5.42 2.64
C ARG A 51 21.58 6.01 2.85
N VAL A 52 21.04 5.93 4.05
CA VAL A 52 19.79 6.61 4.44
C VAL A 52 20.15 7.96 5.06
N ILE A 53 19.88 9.03 4.33
CA ILE A 53 20.35 10.39 4.64
C ILE A 53 19.17 11.29 4.94
N GLY A 54 19.13 11.80 6.17
CA GLY A 54 18.19 12.81 6.61
C GLY A 54 18.69 14.22 6.26
N LEU A 55 17.97 14.90 5.39
CA LEU A 55 18.27 16.27 4.93
C LEU A 55 17.32 17.29 5.57
N HIS A 56 17.73 18.55 5.64
CA HIS A 56 16.87 19.67 6.05
C HIS A 56 16.05 20.19 4.86
N GLY A 57 15.06 19.39 4.44
CA GLY A 57 14.22 19.69 3.27
C GLY A 57 14.92 19.51 1.92
N PHE A 58 14.15 19.71 0.84
CA PHE A 58 14.62 19.46 -0.54
C PHE A 58 15.74 20.41 -0.99
N GLY A 59 15.81 21.63 -0.43
CA GLY A 59 16.86 22.60 -0.78
C GLY A 59 18.29 22.12 -0.53
N ALA A 60 18.48 21.11 0.33
CA ALA A 60 19.78 20.50 0.60
C ALA A 60 20.15 19.34 -0.34
N VAL A 61 19.24 18.92 -1.24
CA VAL A 61 19.46 17.77 -2.14
C VAL A 61 20.58 18.04 -3.13
N ASP A 62 20.60 19.19 -3.79
CA ASP A 62 21.64 19.49 -4.79
C ASP A 62 23.03 19.58 -4.14
N ALA A 63 23.15 20.22 -2.97
CA ALA A 63 24.42 20.24 -2.24
C ALA A 63 24.91 18.83 -1.85
N PHE A 64 23.99 17.93 -1.47
CA PHE A 64 24.33 16.53 -1.22
C PHE A 64 24.79 15.82 -2.49
N LEU A 65 24.09 16.00 -3.60
CA LEU A 65 24.42 15.37 -4.89
C LEU A 65 25.73 15.90 -5.48
N GLU A 66 26.06 17.19 -5.32
CA GLU A 66 27.36 17.75 -5.69
C GLU A 66 28.52 17.08 -4.93
N ALA A 67 28.33 16.82 -3.63
CA ALA A 67 29.31 16.12 -2.80
C ALA A 67 29.44 14.62 -3.14
N HIS A 68 28.47 14.06 -3.88
CA HIS A 68 28.40 12.65 -4.29
C HIS A 68 28.20 12.56 -5.81
N ALA A 69 29.15 13.12 -6.57
CA ALA A 69 29.06 13.26 -8.04
C ALA A 69 28.99 11.92 -8.81
N GLU A 70 29.15 10.78 -8.14
CA GLU A 70 28.85 9.45 -8.67
C GLU A 70 27.33 9.18 -8.81
N ILE A 71 26.49 9.90 -8.07
CA ILE A 71 25.03 9.78 -8.15
C ILE A 71 24.54 10.54 -9.37
N ARG A 72 24.03 9.82 -10.37
CA ARG A 72 23.60 10.38 -11.68
C ARG A 72 22.09 10.40 -11.90
N HIS A 73 21.31 9.82 -10.99
CA HIS A 73 19.87 9.67 -11.16
C HIS A 73 19.14 10.02 -9.85
N LEU A 74 18.14 10.89 -9.94
CA LEU A 74 17.24 11.22 -8.83
C LEU A 74 15.84 10.69 -9.15
N TYR A 75 15.40 9.66 -8.45
CA TYR A 75 14.06 9.07 -8.60
C TYR A 75 13.10 9.56 -7.53
N GLN A 76 11.91 9.98 -7.92
CA GLN A 76 10.90 10.57 -7.04
C GLN A 76 9.50 10.07 -7.40
N ILE A 77 8.70 9.73 -6.38
CA ILE A 77 7.26 9.45 -6.54
C ILE A 77 6.49 10.67 -6.07
N LYS A 78 5.67 11.28 -6.94
CA LYS A 78 5.09 12.61 -6.68
C LYS A 78 3.67 12.76 -7.15
N CYS A 79 2.92 13.58 -6.42
CA CYS A 79 1.62 14.09 -6.82
C CYS A 79 1.80 15.51 -7.36
N ASN A 80 1.23 15.79 -8.53
CA ASN A 80 1.34 17.09 -9.20
C ASN A 80 2.80 17.47 -9.53
N ASN A 81 2.95 18.61 -10.21
CA ASN A 81 4.22 19.27 -10.42
C ASN A 81 4.50 20.26 -9.28
N ASP A 82 5.47 19.93 -8.42
CA ASP A 82 5.92 20.78 -7.32
C ASP A 82 7.20 21.57 -7.68
N GLY A 83 7.76 21.35 -8.87
CA GLY A 83 9.03 21.94 -9.32
C GLY A 83 10.27 21.48 -8.54
N LEU A 84 10.14 20.54 -7.61
CA LEU A 84 11.24 20.08 -6.76
C LEU A 84 12.03 18.97 -7.46
N VAL A 85 12.91 19.35 -8.37
CA VAL A 85 13.86 18.48 -9.07
C VAL A 85 15.28 18.99 -8.87
N SER A 86 16.27 18.13 -9.05
CA SER A 86 17.67 18.56 -9.02
C SER A 86 17.94 19.50 -10.20
N LYS A 87 18.70 20.57 -9.97
CA LYS A 87 19.11 21.52 -11.01
C LYS A 87 20.49 21.21 -11.58
N LEU A 88 21.14 20.16 -11.09
CA LEU A 88 22.50 19.79 -11.48
C LEU A 88 22.49 19.15 -12.88
N PRO A 89 23.35 19.62 -13.81
CA PRO A 89 23.32 19.15 -15.21
C PRO A 89 23.76 17.69 -15.38
N HIS A 90 24.41 17.09 -14.38
CA HIS A 90 24.85 15.69 -14.41
C HIS A 90 23.86 14.72 -13.77
N VAL A 91 22.76 15.23 -13.20
CA VAL A 91 21.73 14.44 -12.53
C VAL A 91 20.49 14.40 -13.40
N ARG A 92 20.06 13.19 -13.75
CA ARG A 92 18.81 12.97 -14.49
C ARG A 92 17.67 12.72 -13.51
N ASN A 93 16.60 13.49 -13.64
CA ASN A 93 15.41 13.45 -12.78
C ASN A 93 14.37 12.47 -13.35
N TYR A 94 14.00 11.47 -12.54
CA TYR A 94 12.98 10.48 -12.83
C TYR A 94 11.77 10.75 -11.92
N VAL A 95 10.65 11.14 -12.52
CA VAL A 95 9.42 11.43 -11.81
C VAL A 95 8.38 10.35 -12.11
N HIS A 96 7.87 9.74 -11.05
CA HIS A 96 6.82 8.74 -11.10
C HIS A 96 5.54 9.30 -10.49
N ALA A 97 4.60 9.66 -11.35
CA ALA A 97 3.42 10.43 -10.98
C ALA A 97 2.31 9.56 -10.35
N VAL A 98 1.75 10.06 -9.25
CA VAL A 98 0.59 9.53 -8.52
C VAL A 98 -0.52 10.58 -8.47
N PHE A 99 -1.78 10.11 -8.48
CA PHE A 99 -3.02 10.92 -8.43
C PHE A 99 -3.27 11.86 -9.62
N ASP A 100 -2.26 12.57 -10.11
CA ASP A 100 -2.34 13.45 -11.27
C ASP A 100 -1.01 13.43 -12.04
N ALA A 101 -1.11 13.23 -13.35
CA ALA A 101 0.00 13.26 -14.30
C ALA A 101 -0.25 14.24 -15.47
N GLY A 102 -1.08 15.26 -15.25
CA GLY A 102 -1.49 16.25 -16.24
C GLY A 102 -0.41 17.27 -16.61
N ASP A 103 0.58 17.49 -15.73
CA ASP A 103 1.70 18.42 -15.93
C ASP A 103 3.04 17.68 -15.77
N PRO A 104 3.53 16.98 -16.83
CA PRO A 104 4.75 16.20 -16.78
C PRO A 104 6.02 17.08 -16.71
N TYR A 105 6.99 16.66 -15.90
CA TYR A 105 8.25 17.38 -15.67
C TYR A 105 9.40 16.43 -15.29
N GLY A 106 10.63 16.96 -15.23
CA GLY A 106 11.84 16.15 -15.12
C GLY A 106 12.27 15.54 -16.46
N ASP A 107 13.34 14.75 -16.44
CA ASP A 107 13.94 14.20 -17.65
C ASP A 107 13.31 12.87 -18.10
N VAL A 108 12.73 12.13 -17.15
CA VAL A 108 11.99 10.88 -17.37
C VAL A 108 10.71 10.92 -16.55
N TYR A 109 9.60 10.63 -17.19
CA TYR A 109 8.28 10.71 -16.59
C TYR A 109 7.44 9.47 -16.88
N ALA A 110 6.80 8.92 -15.85
CA ALA A 110 5.85 7.82 -15.97
C ALA A 110 4.73 7.98 -14.96
N LYS A 111 3.59 7.33 -15.19
CA LYS A 111 2.47 7.28 -14.24
C LYS A 111 2.25 5.87 -13.70
N ILE A 112 1.79 5.79 -12.45
CA ILE A 112 1.69 4.50 -11.74
C ILE A 112 0.59 3.57 -12.23
N SER A 113 -0.39 4.09 -12.96
CA SER A 113 -1.51 3.29 -13.45
C SER A 113 -2.26 3.99 -14.59
N PRO A 114 -3.09 3.27 -15.34
CA PRO A 114 -3.91 3.87 -16.39
C PRO A 114 -4.98 4.84 -15.84
N CYS A 115 -5.39 4.68 -14.58
CA CYS A 115 -6.42 5.53 -13.98
C CYS A 115 -5.89 6.86 -13.44
N VAL A 116 -4.57 7.06 -13.37
CA VAL A 116 -4.00 8.39 -13.14
C VAL A 116 -4.22 9.23 -14.41
N PRO A 117 -4.92 10.38 -14.31
CA PRO A 117 -5.17 11.27 -15.44
C PRO A 117 -3.86 11.85 -15.98
N GLY A 118 -3.84 12.24 -17.26
CA GLY A 118 -2.65 12.76 -17.93
C GLY A 118 -1.97 11.78 -18.89
N THR A 119 -0.90 12.24 -19.52
CA THR A 119 -0.21 11.55 -20.63
C THR A 119 1.13 10.98 -20.18
N GLY A 120 1.54 9.86 -20.77
CA GLY A 120 2.82 9.21 -20.45
C GLY A 120 2.72 7.69 -20.32
N PRO A 121 3.87 6.99 -20.31
CA PRO A 121 3.91 5.54 -20.13
C PRO A 121 3.42 5.16 -18.73
N VAL A 122 2.79 3.99 -18.65
CA VAL A 122 2.31 3.43 -17.39
C VAL A 122 3.34 2.44 -16.86
N VAL A 123 3.84 2.68 -15.64
CA VAL A 123 4.74 1.77 -14.93
C VAL A 123 4.12 1.46 -13.55
N PRO A 124 3.50 0.29 -13.34
CA PRO A 124 2.91 -0.03 -12.04
C PRO A 124 3.96 -0.09 -10.92
N HIS A 125 3.54 0.09 -9.67
CA HIS A 125 4.43 -0.15 -8.53
C HIS A 125 4.85 -1.62 -8.46
N ILE A 126 6.06 -1.85 -7.95
CA ILE A 126 6.59 -3.19 -7.71
C ILE A 126 5.80 -3.81 -6.54
N VAL A 127 5.35 -5.04 -6.73
CA VAL A 127 4.70 -5.84 -5.68
C VAL A 127 5.56 -7.09 -5.51
N PRO A 128 6.33 -7.20 -4.41
CA PRO A 128 7.15 -8.37 -4.18
C PRO A 128 6.30 -9.64 -4.18
N ARG A 129 6.88 -10.74 -4.68
CA ARG A 129 6.25 -12.05 -4.57
C ARG A 129 6.04 -12.38 -3.09
N GLN A 130 4.84 -12.84 -2.75
CA GLN A 130 4.48 -13.26 -1.40
C GLN A 130 4.20 -14.76 -1.37
N GLN A 131 4.33 -15.37 -0.19
CA GLN A 131 3.90 -16.74 0.06
C GLN A 131 2.47 -16.71 0.61
N ALA A 132 1.57 -17.47 -0.01
CA ALA A 132 0.18 -17.57 0.44
C ALA A 132 0.08 -18.22 1.83
N ASP A 133 0.95 -19.18 2.10
CA ASP A 133 1.01 -19.94 3.35
C ASP A 133 2.21 -19.51 4.20
N GLY A 134 2.16 -19.79 5.49
CA GLY A 134 3.20 -19.44 6.46
C GLY A 134 2.63 -18.99 7.80
N PRO A 135 3.47 -18.49 8.72
CA PRO A 135 3.02 -18.04 10.04
C PRO A 135 1.93 -16.98 9.94
N ASP A 136 0.86 -17.13 10.72
CA ASP A 136 -0.19 -16.14 10.89
C ASP A 136 -0.19 -15.58 12.31
N LEU A 137 -1.21 -14.81 12.67
CA LEU A 137 -1.37 -14.20 13.99
C LEU A 137 -2.53 -14.82 14.79
N ARG A 138 -3.09 -15.97 14.36
CA ARG A 138 -4.30 -16.52 15.00
C ARG A 138 -4.07 -16.82 16.48
N ASP A 139 -2.97 -17.50 16.81
CA ASP A 139 -2.61 -17.82 18.19
C ASP A 139 -2.33 -16.56 19.02
N GLU A 140 -1.59 -15.58 18.45
CA GLU A 140 -1.29 -14.28 19.10
C GLU A 140 -2.58 -13.53 19.44
N LEU A 141 -3.59 -13.62 18.57
CA LEU A 141 -4.84 -12.87 18.67
C LEU A 141 -5.99 -13.66 19.30
N GLY A 142 -5.75 -14.90 19.71
CA GLY A 142 -6.78 -15.79 20.27
C GLY A 142 -7.91 -16.12 19.29
N ILE A 143 -7.63 -16.14 17.98
CA ILE A 143 -8.61 -16.44 16.93
C ILE A 143 -8.65 -17.96 16.70
N PRO A 144 -9.81 -18.62 16.81
CA PRO A 144 -9.95 -20.05 16.53
C PRO A 144 -9.49 -20.43 15.11
N ALA A 145 -8.93 -21.62 14.95
CA ALA A 145 -8.38 -22.09 13.67
C ALA A 145 -9.44 -22.23 12.55
N ASP A 146 -10.69 -22.52 12.92
CA ASP A 146 -11.82 -22.67 12.01
C ASP A 146 -12.51 -21.34 11.67
N ALA A 147 -12.20 -20.26 12.39
CA ALA A 147 -12.83 -18.96 12.22
C ALA A 147 -12.61 -18.36 10.82
N THR A 148 -13.62 -17.66 10.31
CA THR A 148 -13.49 -16.80 9.12
C THR A 148 -12.98 -15.43 9.52
N VAL A 149 -11.88 -14.97 8.94
CA VAL A 149 -11.25 -13.69 9.29
C VAL A 149 -11.27 -12.73 8.11
N PHE A 150 -11.84 -11.55 8.31
CA PHE A 150 -11.79 -10.44 7.37
C PHE A 150 -10.80 -9.38 7.85
N GLY A 151 -9.85 -9.03 7.00
CA GLY A 151 -8.78 -8.11 7.36
C GLY A 151 -8.82 -6.79 6.60
N ARG A 152 -8.37 -5.72 7.25
CA ARG A 152 -8.08 -4.46 6.59
C ARG A 152 -6.78 -3.87 7.10
N TYR A 153 -5.93 -3.43 6.18
CA TYR A 153 -4.89 -2.45 6.50
C TYR A 153 -4.69 -1.48 5.33
N GLY A 154 -4.14 -0.32 5.62
CA GLY A 154 -3.95 0.78 4.68
C GLY A 154 -3.54 2.05 5.40
N GLY A 155 -3.78 3.21 4.79
CA GLY A 155 -3.61 4.49 5.49
C GLY A 155 -4.62 4.62 6.62
N TYR A 156 -4.25 5.24 7.75
CA TYR A 156 -5.06 5.24 8.98
C TYR A 156 -6.56 5.43 8.73
N GLU A 157 -6.94 6.55 8.13
CA GLU A 157 -8.35 6.95 7.94
C GLU A 157 -9.01 6.41 6.66
N SER A 158 -8.36 5.52 5.90
CA SER A 158 -8.81 5.16 4.55
C SER A 158 -9.90 4.07 4.48
N PHE A 159 -10.49 3.68 5.62
CA PHE A 159 -11.67 2.79 5.68
C PHE A 159 -12.89 3.62 6.07
N ASP A 160 -13.35 4.43 5.13
CA ASP A 160 -14.21 5.58 5.35
C ASP A 160 -15.61 5.43 4.73
N ILE A 161 -15.89 4.29 4.08
CA ILE A 161 -17.24 4.01 3.59
C ILE A 161 -18.11 3.54 4.76
N GLU A 162 -19.02 4.40 5.20
CA GLU A 162 -19.84 4.18 6.39
C GLU A 162 -20.63 2.87 6.36
N ALA A 163 -21.27 2.55 5.24
CA ALA A 163 -22.02 1.30 5.09
C ALA A 163 -21.15 0.04 5.31
N ALA A 164 -19.85 0.09 5.01
CA ALA A 164 -18.94 -1.02 5.28
C ALA A 164 -18.59 -1.11 6.78
N ARG A 165 -18.41 0.04 7.45
CA ARG A 165 -18.19 0.11 8.91
C ARG A 165 -19.40 -0.40 9.67
N GLU A 166 -20.60 0.04 9.29
CA GLU A 166 -21.86 -0.41 9.87
C GLU A 166 -22.06 -1.92 9.70
N ALA A 167 -21.76 -2.47 8.52
CA ALA A 167 -21.87 -3.91 8.26
C ALA A 167 -20.93 -4.73 9.16
N VAL A 168 -19.69 -4.27 9.37
CA VAL A 168 -18.74 -4.91 10.30
C VAL A 168 -19.29 -4.90 11.72
N LEU A 169 -19.75 -3.75 12.20
CA LEU A 169 -20.29 -3.60 13.56
C LEU A 169 -21.55 -4.45 13.78
N MET A 170 -22.43 -4.51 12.78
CA MET A 170 -23.63 -5.33 12.81
C MET A 170 -23.27 -6.82 12.94
N LEU A 171 -22.45 -7.33 12.03
CA LEU A 171 -22.06 -8.75 12.02
C LEU A 171 -21.29 -9.14 13.29
N ALA A 172 -20.41 -8.28 13.79
CA ALA A 172 -19.69 -8.55 15.03
C ALA A 172 -20.63 -8.62 16.25
N ARG A 173 -21.65 -7.74 16.33
CA ARG A 173 -22.66 -7.79 17.40
C ARG A 173 -23.51 -9.05 17.32
N GLU A 174 -23.86 -9.48 16.11
CA GLU A 174 -24.60 -10.74 15.91
C GLU A 174 -23.81 -11.96 16.42
N GLN A 175 -22.48 -11.99 16.25
CA GLN A 175 -21.64 -13.07 16.81
C GLN A 175 -21.70 -13.11 18.33
N VAL A 176 -21.72 -11.95 18.99
CA VAL A 176 -21.77 -11.83 20.46
C VAL A 176 -23.16 -12.19 21.01
N GLN A 177 -24.22 -11.83 20.29
CA GLN A 177 -25.60 -12.01 20.73
C GLN A 177 -26.17 -13.41 20.45
N ALA A 178 -25.47 -14.23 19.65
CA ALA A 178 -25.91 -15.57 19.34
C ALA A 178 -26.02 -16.42 20.62
N ALA A 179 -27.18 -17.06 20.83
CA ALA A 179 -27.44 -17.88 22.00
C ALA A 179 -26.53 -19.13 22.07
N GLU A 180 -26.12 -19.62 20.90
CA GLU A 180 -25.19 -20.75 20.76
C GLU A 180 -23.98 -20.29 19.92
N PRO A 181 -22.75 -20.76 20.24
CA PRO A 181 -21.57 -20.43 19.45
C PRO A 181 -21.74 -20.84 17.99
N ALA A 182 -21.39 -19.94 17.07
CA ALA A 182 -21.38 -20.27 15.65
C ALA A 182 -20.44 -21.45 15.39
N THR A 183 -20.86 -22.39 14.54
CA THR A 183 -20.01 -23.50 14.07
C THR A 183 -18.77 -23.02 13.32
N ARG A 184 -18.79 -21.76 12.86
CA ARG A 184 -17.66 -21.06 12.26
C ARG A 184 -17.73 -19.58 12.62
N PRO A 185 -17.04 -19.11 13.66
CA PRO A 185 -17.13 -17.71 14.10
C PRO A 185 -16.48 -16.77 13.07
N ILE A 186 -16.99 -15.55 12.99
CA ILE A 186 -16.43 -14.49 12.13
C ILE A 186 -15.62 -13.52 12.97
N PHE A 187 -14.44 -13.13 12.50
CA PHE A 187 -13.59 -12.11 13.10
C PHE A 187 -13.22 -11.03 12.08
N PHE A 188 -13.09 -9.80 12.56
CA PHE A 188 -12.60 -8.68 11.80
C PHE A 188 -11.31 -8.16 12.43
N ILE A 189 -10.22 -8.10 11.65
CA ILE A 189 -8.94 -7.58 12.12
C ILE A 189 -8.53 -6.34 11.34
N PHE A 190 -8.10 -5.32 12.05
CA PHE A 190 -7.81 -3.99 11.51
C PHE A 190 -6.41 -3.56 11.92
N MET A 191 -5.50 -3.38 10.96
CA MET A 191 -4.17 -2.83 11.22
C MET A 191 -4.08 -1.40 10.71
N ASN A 192 -3.51 -0.49 11.50
CA ASN A 192 -3.43 0.94 11.18
C ASN A 192 -4.80 1.52 10.79
N THR A 193 -5.83 1.29 11.61
CA THR A 193 -7.20 1.78 11.38
C THR A 193 -7.74 2.39 12.67
N PRO A 194 -8.42 3.55 12.64
CA PRO A 194 -9.11 4.08 13.79
C PRO A 194 -10.11 3.05 14.35
N PRO A 195 -10.30 3.00 15.67
CA PRO A 195 -11.37 2.22 16.27
C PRO A 195 -12.71 2.53 15.60
N LEU A 196 -13.42 1.48 15.18
CA LEU A 196 -14.74 1.64 14.55
C LEU A 196 -15.84 1.98 15.56
N ALA A 197 -15.68 1.52 16.80
CA ALA A 197 -16.55 1.76 17.94
C ALA A 197 -15.75 1.47 19.23
N GLU A 198 -16.42 1.54 20.38
CA GLU A 198 -15.91 0.97 21.63
C GLU A 198 -15.50 -0.50 21.45
N PRO A 199 -14.54 -1.01 22.25
CA PRO A 199 -14.07 -2.38 22.14
C PRO A 199 -15.22 -3.40 22.07
N LEU A 200 -15.22 -4.21 21.01
CA LEU A 200 -16.24 -5.21 20.74
C LEU A 200 -15.54 -6.53 20.41
N ALA A 201 -15.99 -7.62 21.04
CA ALA A 201 -15.51 -8.96 20.69
C ALA A 201 -15.71 -9.22 19.19
N HIS A 202 -14.89 -10.08 18.61
CA HIS A 202 -14.82 -10.33 17.15
C HIS A 202 -14.30 -9.14 16.31
N ILE A 203 -13.90 -8.02 16.92
CA ILE A 203 -13.16 -6.94 16.26
C ILE A 203 -11.84 -6.71 16.99
N ILE A 204 -10.73 -6.86 16.26
CA ILE A 204 -9.38 -6.70 16.82
C ILE A 204 -8.66 -5.57 16.06
N HIS A 205 -8.19 -4.57 16.79
CA HIS A 205 -7.38 -3.49 16.23
C HIS A 205 -5.91 -3.69 16.59
N LEU A 206 -5.04 -3.57 15.59
CA LEU A 206 -3.60 -3.65 15.69
C LEU A 206 -2.97 -2.32 15.31
N GLU A 207 -1.92 -1.98 16.05
CA GLU A 207 -1.06 -0.85 15.73
C GLU A 207 -0.45 -0.96 14.33
N ARG A 208 -0.08 0.19 13.76
CA ARG A 208 0.65 0.23 12.48
C ARG A 208 1.97 -0.52 12.58
N SER A 209 2.39 -1.14 11.47
CA SER A 209 3.68 -1.83 11.37
C SER A 209 4.34 -1.60 10.01
N SER A 210 5.64 -1.30 10.03
CA SER A 210 6.50 -1.26 8.83
C SER A 210 7.18 -2.60 8.54
N ASP A 211 7.13 -3.55 9.48
CA ASP A 211 7.78 -4.86 9.38
C ASP A 211 7.10 -5.74 8.32
N PRO A 212 7.81 -6.13 7.24
CA PRO A 212 7.25 -6.99 6.22
C PRO A 212 6.79 -8.36 6.75
N VAL A 213 7.44 -8.91 7.78
CA VAL A 213 7.08 -10.22 8.35
C VAL A 213 5.75 -10.12 9.08
N ARG A 214 5.59 -9.15 9.98
CA ARG A 214 4.32 -8.89 10.67
C ARG A 214 3.18 -8.54 9.72
N LYS A 215 3.41 -7.72 8.69
CA LYS A 215 2.40 -7.44 7.66
C LYS A 215 1.96 -8.69 6.90
N SER A 216 2.91 -9.55 6.54
CA SER A 216 2.60 -10.79 5.82
C SER A 216 1.84 -11.78 6.71
N ALA A 217 2.20 -11.88 8.00
CA ALA A 217 1.48 -12.68 8.98
C ALA A 217 0.04 -12.17 9.19
N PHE A 218 -0.14 -10.85 9.26
CA PHE A 218 -1.47 -10.23 9.28
C PHE A 218 -2.31 -10.63 8.07
N ILE A 219 -1.77 -10.48 6.85
CA ILE A 219 -2.48 -10.85 5.61
C ILE A 219 -2.82 -12.34 5.59
N ARG A 220 -1.91 -13.21 6.04
CA ARG A 220 -2.15 -14.66 6.10
C ARG A 220 -3.17 -15.06 7.16
N THR A 221 -3.34 -14.26 8.20
CA THR A 221 -4.42 -14.45 9.20
C THR A 221 -5.80 -14.30 8.54
N CYS A 222 -5.89 -13.49 7.49
CA CYS A 222 -7.14 -13.14 6.82
C CYS A 222 -7.55 -14.19 5.79
N ASP A 223 -8.85 -14.50 5.73
CA ASP A 223 -9.47 -15.21 4.62
C ASP A 223 -9.77 -14.26 3.44
N ALA A 224 -10.05 -12.98 3.70
CA ALA A 224 -10.26 -11.96 2.68
C ALA A 224 -9.92 -10.54 3.17
N MET A 225 -9.59 -9.65 2.24
CA MET A 225 -9.44 -8.21 2.51
C MET A 225 -10.80 -7.51 2.47
N LEU A 226 -11.03 -6.58 3.39
CA LEU A 226 -12.03 -5.53 3.27
C LEU A 226 -11.37 -4.25 2.74
N HIS A 227 -11.78 -3.83 1.54
CA HIS A 227 -11.35 -2.58 0.93
C HIS A 227 -12.54 -1.65 0.74
N ALA A 228 -12.62 -0.63 1.60
CA ALA A 228 -13.74 0.31 1.64
C ALA A 228 -13.24 1.76 1.72
N ARG A 229 -12.46 2.17 0.71
CA ARG A 229 -11.97 3.53 0.54
C ARG A 229 -12.85 4.30 -0.46
N SER A 230 -13.44 5.40 -0.02
CA SER A 230 -14.44 6.17 -0.74
C SER A 230 -13.90 6.77 -2.04
N CYS A 231 -12.66 7.28 -2.01
CA CYS A 231 -11.96 7.84 -3.16
C CYS A 231 -11.28 6.80 -4.07
N GLY A 232 -11.42 5.51 -3.76
CA GLY A 232 -10.80 4.42 -4.51
C GLY A 232 -9.26 4.39 -4.39
N GLU A 233 -8.61 3.72 -5.34
CA GLU A 233 -7.16 3.56 -5.39
C GLU A 233 -6.63 3.90 -6.79
N THR A 234 -5.50 4.60 -6.85
CA THR A 234 -4.76 4.77 -8.10
C THR A 234 -4.00 3.49 -8.47
N PHE A 235 -3.29 2.91 -7.50
CA PHE A 235 -2.68 1.58 -7.63
C PHE A 235 -3.16 0.60 -6.54
N GLY A 236 -3.20 1.03 -5.28
CA GLY A 236 -3.66 0.20 -4.17
C GLY A 236 -2.66 -0.88 -3.75
N LEU A 237 -1.52 -0.47 -3.19
CA LEU A 237 -0.48 -1.41 -2.75
C LEU A 237 -0.99 -2.44 -1.75
N ALA A 238 -1.83 -2.05 -0.78
CA ALA A 238 -2.41 -2.99 0.18
C ALA A 238 -3.29 -4.05 -0.52
N VAL A 239 -4.12 -3.63 -1.50
CA VAL A 239 -4.92 -4.54 -2.33
C VAL A 239 -4.02 -5.51 -3.10
N ALA A 240 -2.92 -5.01 -3.66
CA ALA A 240 -1.96 -5.83 -4.39
C ALA A 240 -1.20 -6.81 -3.48
N GLU A 241 -0.83 -6.40 -2.26
CA GLU A 241 -0.19 -7.25 -1.26
C GLU A 241 -1.12 -8.40 -0.81
N PHE A 242 -2.42 -8.16 -0.58
CA PHE A 242 -3.40 -9.23 -0.34
C PHE A 242 -3.52 -10.17 -1.54
N SER A 243 -3.61 -9.61 -2.76
CA SER A 243 -3.70 -10.40 -3.98
C SER A 243 -2.47 -11.28 -4.19
N ALA A 244 -1.28 -10.78 -3.87
CA ALA A 244 -0.02 -11.52 -3.94
C ALA A 244 0.06 -12.69 -2.94
N HIS A 245 -0.67 -12.60 -1.82
CA HIS A 245 -0.87 -13.70 -0.86
C HIS A 245 -2.03 -14.63 -1.24
N ASN A 246 -2.61 -14.49 -2.44
CA ASN A 246 -3.79 -15.25 -2.88
C ASN A 246 -5.00 -15.06 -1.95
N ARG A 247 -5.12 -13.88 -1.34
CA ARG A 247 -6.28 -13.52 -0.52
C ARG A 247 -7.28 -12.71 -1.35
N PRO A 248 -8.55 -13.14 -1.46
CA PRO A 248 -9.56 -12.39 -2.19
C PRO A 248 -9.79 -11.02 -1.56
N VAL A 249 -10.13 -10.04 -2.40
CA VAL A 249 -10.43 -8.67 -1.98
C VAL A 249 -11.91 -8.39 -2.18
N LEU A 250 -12.59 -8.06 -1.08
CA LEU A 250 -13.96 -7.56 -1.06
C LEU A 250 -13.91 -6.05 -1.13
N THR A 251 -14.41 -5.49 -2.23
CA THR A 251 -14.43 -4.05 -2.41
C THR A 251 -15.76 -3.53 -2.93
N SER A 252 -16.06 -2.28 -2.60
CA SER A 252 -17.18 -1.54 -3.14
C SER A 252 -16.79 -0.85 -4.45
N LYS A 253 -17.78 -0.55 -5.30
CA LYS A 253 -17.58 0.46 -6.34
C LYS A 253 -17.27 1.80 -5.66
N ALA A 254 -16.06 2.31 -5.81
CA ALA A 254 -15.78 3.69 -5.48
C ALA A 254 -16.70 4.59 -6.33
N LYS A 255 -17.26 5.66 -5.76
CA LYS A 255 -17.89 6.69 -6.59
C LYS A 255 -16.79 7.26 -7.47
N GLN A 256 -16.81 6.94 -8.77
CA GLN A 256 -16.07 7.77 -9.71
C GLN A 256 -16.63 9.19 -9.57
N ALA A 257 -15.76 10.18 -9.35
CA ALA A 257 -16.15 11.58 -9.43
C ALA A 257 -16.45 11.91 -10.90
N SER A 258 -17.59 11.46 -11.41
CA SER A 258 -18.24 12.02 -12.58
C SER A 258 -19.35 12.94 -12.10
N VAL A 259 -19.25 14.20 -12.51
CA VAL A 259 -20.34 15.17 -12.53
C VAL A 259 -21.60 14.47 -13.08
N THR A 260 -22.74 14.71 -12.44
CA THR A 260 -24.10 14.21 -12.74
C THR A 260 -24.29 12.68 -12.62
N ASP A 261 -24.97 12.20 -11.57
CA ASP A 261 -26.43 11.95 -11.58
C ASP A 261 -26.89 10.97 -10.45
N SER A 262 -28.02 11.35 -9.86
CA SER A 262 -29.07 10.60 -9.14
C SER A 262 -28.84 9.24 -8.41
N ILE A 263 -29.12 9.32 -7.10
CA ILE A 263 -29.77 8.36 -6.18
C ILE A 263 -30.26 7.03 -6.80
N SER A 264 -29.62 5.92 -6.42
CA SER A 264 -30.23 4.71 -5.80
C SER A 264 -29.32 3.48 -6.01
N LYS A 265 -29.38 2.56 -5.04
CA LYS A 265 -28.76 1.21 -5.01
C LYS A 265 -27.36 1.12 -4.42
N ALA A 266 -27.35 1.02 -3.09
CA ALA A 266 -26.45 0.10 -2.39
C ALA A 266 -26.64 -1.34 -2.91
N ARG A 267 -25.63 -2.19 -2.68
CA ARG A 267 -25.52 -3.64 -2.95
C ARG A 267 -24.77 -4.04 -4.22
N THR A 268 -23.44 -3.95 -4.20
CA THR A 268 -22.60 -5.05 -4.70
C THR A 268 -21.16 -4.88 -4.18
N PHE A 269 -20.72 -5.78 -3.30
CA PHE A 269 -19.29 -6.07 -3.17
C PHE A 269 -18.91 -6.97 -4.35
N ARG A 270 -17.83 -6.65 -5.07
CA ARG A 270 -17.28 -7.54 -6.11
C ARG A 270 -16.02 -8.21 -5.56
N ILE A 271 -15.94 -9.54 -5.69
CA ILE A 271 -14.69 -10.26 -5.56
C ILE A 271 -13.91 -10.04 -6.86
N VAL A 272 -12.79 -9.33 -6.79
CA VAL A 272 -11.85 -9.24 -7.91
C VAL A 272 -10.81 -10.35 -7.73
N SER A 273 -11.00 -11.48 -8.40
CA SER A 273 -9.93 -12.46 -8.57
C SER A 273 -9.39 -12.32 -10.00
N HIS A 274 -8.16 -11.82 -10.14
CA HIS A 274 -7.47 -11.79 -11.43
C HIS A 274 -6.44 -12.91 -11.46
N VAL A 275 -6.88 -14.14 -11.72
CA VAL A 275 -5.96 -15.26 -12.02
C VAL A 275 -5.73 -15.26 -13.53
N SER A 276 -4.64 -14.63 -13.97
CA SER A 276 -4.17 -14.76 -15.35
C SER A 276 -3.62 -16.17 -15.57
N LYS A 277 -4.48 -17.09 -16.03
CA LYS A 277 -4.03 -18.35 -16.64
C LYS A 277 -3.47 -18.04 -18.03
N LYS A 278 -2.22 -17.58 -18.11
CA LYS A 278 -1.47 -17.70 -19.37
C LYS A 278 -0.96 -19.14 -19.49
N GLN A 279 -1.65 -19.92 -20.32
CA GLN A 279 -1.16 -21.19 -20.86
C GLN A 279 0.24 -20.97 -21.47
N PHE A 280 1.25 -21.55 -20.86
CA PHE A 280 2.52 -21.79 -21.54
C PHE A 280 2.33 -22.98 -22.49
N ARG A 281 2.21 -22.69 -23.79
CA ARG A 281 2.45 -23.69 -24.84
C ARG A 281 3.96 -23.86 -24.97
N VAL A 282 4.47 -24.98 -24.47
CA VAL A 282 5.81 -25.47 -24.82
C VAL A 282 5.75 -25.90 -26.30
N LYS A 283 6.48 -25.19 -27.16
CA LYS A 283 6.84 -25.71 -28.48
C LYS A 283 8.03 -26.65 -28.27
N GLN A 284 7.82 -27.94 -28.51
CA GLN A 284 8.94 -28.84 -28.80
C GLN A 284 9.53 -28.42 -30.15
N LEU A 285 10.85 -28.20 -30.15
CA LEU A 285 11.74 -28.41 -31.28
C LEU A 285 12.71 -29.51 -30.86
#